data_AF-A0A091U938-F1
#
_entry.id   AF-A0A091U938-F1
#
_cell.length_a   1.000
_cell.length_b   1.000
_cell.length_c   1.000
_cell.angle_alpha   90.00
_cell.angle_beta   90.00
_cell.angle_gamma   90.00
#
_symmetry.space_group_name_H-M   'P 1'
#
loop_
_entity.id
_entity.type
_entity.pdbx_description
1 polymer ?
#
loop_
_entity_poly.entity_id
_entity_poly.type
_entity_poly.pdbx_seq_one_letter_code
_entity_poly.pdbx_strand_id
1 'polypeptide(L)'
;QSLGVETVQPPSPKASNNEFSFTVGFKDLNESLSALEDKDLDALMADLVADINDVEQRTLQAQKTSSSNEQSTVTQPSTGLDSAMYSKSSPYVTITGWSGDDLPPPPPDPNLDLPPPPPPPPPEPLTQEEREAQAKADKIKLALEKLKEAKVKKLVVKVHMYDNSTKSLMVDERQVTRDVLDNLFEKTHCDCNVDWCLYETYPELQIERFFEDHENVVEVLSDWTRDTENKILFLEKSEKYALFKNPQNFYLANKGKNESKEMNDKNKEALLEESFCGTSVIVPELEGALYLKEDGKKSWKRRYFLLRASGIYYVPKGKTKTSRDLACFIQFENMNVYYGSQHKVKYKAPTDHCFVLK
;
A
#
# COMPACT_ATOMS: atom_id res chain seq x y z
N GLN A 1 -35.47 4.77 -21.15
CA GLN A 1 -34.75 5.82 -20.41
C GLN A 1 -33.82 5.14 -19.43
N SER A 2 -32.52 5.10 -19.76
CA SER A 2 -31.48 4.53 -18.91
C SER A 2 -31.12 5.57 -17.86
N LEU A 3 -31.39 5.29 -16.58
CA LEU A 3 -30.91 6.10 -15.46
C LEU A 3 -29.50 5.61 -15.13
N GLY A 4 -28.52 6.15 -15.86
CA GLY A 4 -27.14 6.17 -15.38
C GLY A 4 -27.09 7.06 -14.15
N VAL A 5 -26.49 6.58 -13.08
CA VAL A 5 -26.10 7.44 -11.96
C VAL A 5 -24.93 8.26 -12.46
N GLU A 6 -25.21 9.48 -12.90
CA GLU A 6 -24.19 10.50 -13.19
C GLU A 6 -23.65 10.99 -11.85
N THR A 7 -22.64 10.31 -11.33
CA THR A 7 -21.80 10.82 -10.24
C THR A 7 -20.40 11.05 -10.77
N VAL A 8 -20.23 12.01 -11.67
CA VAL A 8 -18.96 12.73 -11.86
C VAL A 8 -19.32 14.14 -12.36
N GLN A 9 -19.22 15.15 -11.49
CA GLN A 9 -19.05 16.53 -11.96
C GLN A 9 -17.76 16.58 -12.79
N PRO A 10 -17.72 17.26 -13.95
CA PRO A 10 -16.47 17.43 -14.68
C PRO A 10 -15.44 18.10 -13.76
N PRO A 11 -14.17 17.69 -13.80
CA PRO A 11 -13.15 18.22 -12.91
C PRO A 11 -13.04 19.72 -13.15
N SER A 12 -13.50 20.51 -12.18
CA SER A 12 -13.05 21.89 -12.04
C SER A 12 -11.52 21.86 -11.94
N PRO A 13 -10.79 22.71 -12.68
CA PRO A 13 -9.33 22.72 -12.60
C PRO A 13 -8.97 22.90 -11.13
N LYS A 14 -8.35 21.87 -10.53
CA LYS A 14 -7.83 21.95 -9.17
C LYS A 14 -6.86 23.13 -9.17
N ALA A 15 -7.30 24.26 -8.62
CA ALA A 15 -6.36 25.24 -8.12
C ALA A 15 -5.51 24.48 -7.10
N SER A 16 -4.23 24.31 -7.41
CA SER A 16 -3.26 23.66 -6.55
C SER A 16 -3.06 24.50 -5.30
N ASN A 17 -4.03 24.50 -4.38
CA ASN A 17 -3.79 24.85 -3.00
C ASN A 17 -3.22 23.61 -2.31
N ASN A 18 -1.98 23.27 -2.67
CA ASN A 18 -1.15 22.30 -1.94
C ASN A 18 -0.67 22.94 -0.63
N GLU A 19 -1.60 23.32 0.24
CA GLU A 19 -1.25 23.63 1.63
C GLU A 19 -1.25 22.30 2.39
N PHE A 20 -0.14 21.58 2.28
CA PHE A 20 0.09 20.30 2.95
C PHE A 20 0.02 20.50 4.47
N SER A 21 -0.87 19.78 5.16
CA SER A 21 -0.90 19.82 6.62
C SER A 21 0.23 18.97 7.18
N PHE A 22 1.13 19.58 7.96
CA PHE A 22 2.25 18.89 8.61
C PHE A 22 1.86 18.20 9.92
N THR A 23 0.60 18.34 10.36
CA THR A 23 0.05 17.68 11.55
C THR A 23 -1.36 17.17 11.31
N VAL A 24 -1.74 16.08 11.99
CA VAL A 24 -3.12 15.57 12.06
C VAL A 24 -3.50 15.32 13.51
N GLY A 25 -4.63 15.92 13.93
CA GLY A 25 -5.17 15.81 15.29
C GLY A 25 -4.57 16.79 16.31
N PHE A 26 -3.81 17.80 15.87
CA PHE A 26 -3.25 18.87 16.71
C PHE A 26 -3.74 20.24 16.24
N LYS A 27 -3.71 21.24 17.13
CA LYS A 27 -4.08 22.62 16.81
C LYS A 27 -3.07 23.29 15.90
N ASP A 28 -1.79 23.00 16.10
CA ASP A 28 -0.68 23.56 15.35
C ASP A 28 0.57 22.65 15.38
N LEU A 29 1.59 23.02 14.60
CA LEU A 29 2.86 22.30 14.50
C LEU A 29 3.68 22.31 15.79
N ASN A 30 3.56 23.36 16.60
CA ASN A 30 4.32 23.46 17.84
C ASN A 30 3.76 22.48 18.88
N GLU A 31 2.43 22.38 18.99
CA GLU A 31 1.77 21.39 19.83
C GLU A 31 2.17 19.97 19.41
N SER A 32 2.16 19.67 18.11
CA SER A 32 2.49 18.32 17.62
C SER A 32 3.94 17.92 17.92
N LEU A 33 4.89 18.83 17.70
CA LEU A 33 6.31 18.57 17.96
C LEU A 33 6.59 18.41 19.46
N SER A 34 5.90 19.18 20.32
CA SER A 34 6.02 19.07 21.77
C SER A 34 5.45 17.75 22.33
N ALA A 35 4.60 17.07 21.56
CA ALA A 35 3.92 15.85 21.98
C ALA A 35 4.62 14.57 21.48
N LEU A 36 5.74 14.69 20.75
CA LEU A 36 6.58 13.56 20.34
C LEU A 36 7.44 13.07 21.51
N GLU A 37 7.76 11.78 21.51
CA GLU A 37 8.72 11.21 22.47
C GLU A 37 10.15 11.65 22.11
N ASP A 38 11.03 11.81 23.11
CA ASP A 38 12.40 12.32 22.95
C ASP A 38 13.17 11.58 21.83
N LYS A 39 13.04 10.24 21.78
CA LYS A 39 13.67 9.41 20.73
C LYS A 39 13.22 9.80 19.31
N ASP A 40 11.93 10.07 19.13
CA ASP A 40 11.37 10.43 17.82
C ASP A 40 11.75 11.87 17.45
N LEU A 41 11.83 12.76 18.44
CA LEU A 41 12.30 14.13 18.26
C LEU A 41 13.79 14.17 17.90
N ASP A 42 14.61 13.36 18.57
CA ASP A 42 16.04 13.22 18.28
C ASP A 42 16.26 12.68 16.85
N ALA A 43 15.45 11.71 16.42
CA ALA A 43 15.50 11.21 15.05
C ALA A 43 15.16 12.31 14.03
N LEU A 44 14.13 13.12 14.27
CA LEU A 44 13.81 14.27 13.42
C LEU A 44 14.96 15.27 13.36
N MET A 45 15.59 15.57 14.50
CA MET A 45 16.71 16.50 14.57
C MET A 45 17.94 15.97 13.84
N ALA A 46 18.22 14.66 13.94
CA ALA A 46 19.31 14.02 13.21
C ALA A 46 19.13 14.14 11.70
N ASP A 47 17.90 13.98 11.21
CA ASP A 47 17.56 14.13 9.80
C ASP A 47 17.70 15.59 9.35
N LEU A 48 17.18 16.55 10.12
CA LEU A 48 17.32 17.98 9.80
C LEU A 48 18.79 18.43 9.76
N VAL A 49 19.63 17.92 10.67
CA VAL A 49 21.07 18.21 10.66
C VAL A 49 21.74 17.62 9.42
N ALA A 50 21.32 16.46 8.95
CA ALA A 50 21.79 15.91 7.68
C ALA A 50 21.43 16.84 6.51
N ASP A 51 20.20 17.36 6.47
CA ASP A 51 19.74 18.27 5.41
C ASP A 51 20.56 19.55 5.35
N ILE A 52 20.82 20.16 6.50
CA ILE A 52 21.63 21.39 6.60
C ILE A 52 23.03 21.12 6.07
N ASN A 53 23.66 20.03 6.51
CA ASN A 53 24.99 19.65 6.05
C ASN A 53 25.03 19.42 4.53
N ASP A 54 23.99 18.82 3.95
CA ASP A 54 23.90 18.58 2.51
C ASP A 54 23.69 19.88 1.72
N VAL A 55 22.86 20.80 2.21
CA VAL A 55 22.69 22.13 1.61
C VAL A 55 23.99 22.92 1.67
N GLU A 56 24.71 22.88 2.78
CA GLU A 56 26.03 23.49 2.92
C GLU A 56 27.04 22.89 1.93
N GLN A 57 27.11 21.55 1.82
CA GLN A 57 28.00 20.90 0.86
C GLN A 57 27.67 21.25 -0.60
N ARG A 58 26.38 21.31 -0.97
CA ARG A 58 25.95 21.75 -2.31
C ARG A 58 26.31 23.21 -2.57
N THR A 59 26.14 24.08 -1.59
CA THR A 59 26.49 25.51 -1.70
C THR A 59 28.00 25.69 -1.88
N LEU A 60 28.81 24.95 -1.12
CA LEU A 60 30.27 24.94 -1.23
C LEU A 60 30.75 24.38 -2.59
N GLN A 61 30.10 23.35 -3.12
CA GLN A 61 30.39 22.83 -4.46
C GLN A 61 30.02 23.84 -5.55
N ALA A 62 28.86 24.51 -5.45
CA ALA A 62 28.43 25.54 -6.40
C ALA A 62 29.38 26.75 -6.39
N GLN A 63 29.91 27.13 -5.23
CA GLN A 63 30.91 28.20 -5.14
C GLN A 63 32.25 27.78 -5.76
N LYS A 64 32.69 26.52 -5.59
CA LYS A 64 33.90 25.99 -6.25
C LYS A 64 33.79 25.90 -7.77
N THR A 65 32.62 25.60 -8.32
CA THR A 65 32.41 25.58 -9.78
C THR A 65 32.27 26.99 -10.37
N SER A 66 31.80 27.97 -9.59
CA SER A 66 31.78 29.38 -10.02
C SER A 66 33.15 30.08 -10.00
N SER A 67 34.14 29.53 -9.28
CA SER A 67 35.50 30.08 -9.17
C SER A 67 36.53 29.41 -10.09
N SER A 68 36.11 28.51 -10.98
CA SER A 68 36.99 27.81 -11.94
C SER A 68 36.82 28.28 -13.40
N ASN A 69 36.11 29.38 -13.65
CA ASN A 69 35.82 29.86 -15.02
C ASN A 69 36.50 31.20 -15.39
N GLU A 70 37.71 31.45 -14.90
CA GLU A 70 38.59 32.51 -15.42
C GLU A 70 40.02 31.98 -15.60
N GLN A 71 40.29 31.35 -16.75
CA GLN A 71 41.52 31.52 -17.57
C GLN A 71 41.71 30.33 -18.51
N SER A 72 41.36 30.50 -19.80
CA SER A 72 42.36 30.58 -20.87
C SER A 72 41.71 30.48 -22.26
N THR A 73 41.91 31.57 -22.97
CA THR A 73 41.61 31.97 -24.34
C THR A 73 42.36 31.18 -25.45
N VAL A 74 41.68 31.06 -26.62
CA VAL A 74 42.19 31.20 -28.02
C VAL A 74 42.88 29.94 -28.63
N THR A 75 42.58 29.39 -29.83
CA THR A 75 42.17 29.90 -31.17
C THR A 75 41.54 28.79 -32.08
N GLN A 76 40.81 29.21 -33.13
CA GLN A 76 40.14 28.55 -34.31
C GLN A 76 40.98 27.60 -35.24
N PRO A 77 40.53 27.09 -36.44
CA PRO A 77 39.24 26.57 -36.98
C PRO A 77 39.34 25.28 -37.90
N SER A 78 38.20 24.83 -38.48
CA SER A 78 37.97 23.97 -39.71
C SER A 78 38.34 22.47 -39.64
N THR A 79 37.71 21.47 -40.28
CA THR A 79 36.78 21.24 -41.43
C THR A 79 36.30 19.77 -41.30
N GLY A 80 35.01 19.41 -41.44
CA GLY A 80 34.38 18.89 -42.66
C GLY A 80 34.68 17.42 -43.00
N LEU A 81 33.70 16.49 -42.88
CA LEU A 81 33.26 15.54 -43.92
C LEU A 81 32.26 14.48 -43.39
N ASP A 82 31.18 14.33 -44.15
CA ASP A 82 30.15 13.27 -44.09
C ASP A 82 30.72 11.89 -44.45
N SER A 83 30.11 10.80 -43.94
CA SER A 83 29.33 9.88 -44.78
C SER A 83 28.70 8.73 -43.98
N ALA A 84 27.54 8.30 -44.46
CA ALA A 84 26.65 7.29 -43.91
C ALA A 84 27.08 5.84 -44.24
N MET A 85 26.59 4.86 -43.47
CA MET A 85 25.59 3.88 -43.94
C MET A 85 25.47 2.62 -43.04
N TYR A 86 24.20 2.30 -42.74
CA TYR A 86 23.56 0.98 -42.65
C TYR A 86 24.14 -0.14 -41.76
N SER A 87 23.32 -0.58 -40.79
CA SER A 87 23.30 -1.97 -40.33
C SER A 87 21.86 -2.48 -40.31
N LYS A 88 21.63 -3.56 -41.06
CA LYS A 88 20.36 -4.25 -41.28
C LYS A 88 20.14 -5.33 -40.22
N SER A 89 18.87 -5.58 -40.00
CA SER A 89 18.17 -6.44 -39.05
C SER A 89 18.10 -7.95 -39.37
N SER A 90 17.70 -8.72 -38.35
CA SER A 90 16.66 -9.80 -38.38
C SER A 90 17.13 -11.28 -38.54
N PRO A 91 16.28 -12.32 -38.28
CA PRO A 91 15.63 -12.70 -37.00
C PRO A 91 15.59 -14.24 -36.73
N TYR A 92 14.99 -14.62 -35.58
CA TYR A 92 14.15 -15.80 -35.21
C TYR A 92 14.30 -17.18 -35.90
N VAL A 93 14.15 -18.27 -35.11
CA VAL A 93 13.03 -19.25 -35.19
C VAL A 93 13.13 -20.35 -34.10
N THR A 94 11.96 -20.76 -33.62
CA THR A 94 11.58 -21.78 -32.62
C THR A 94 11.54 -23.21 -33.21
N ILE A 95 11.61 -24.30 -32.40
CA ILE A 95 10.69 -25.48 -32.44
C ILE A 95 11.08 -26.57 -31.39
N THR A 96 10.02 -27.26 -30.96
CA THR A 96 9.73 -28.31 -29.96
C THR A 96 10.25 -29.74 -30.24
N GLY A 97 10.25 -30.63 -29.22
CA GLY A 97 9.80 -32.03 -29.38
C GLY A 97 10.62 -33.18 -28.74
N TRP A 98 10.01 -33.82 -27.72
CA TRP A 98 9.87 -35.27 -27.40
C TRP A 98 10.97 -36.36 -27.60
N SER A 99 11.11 -37.18 -26.53
CA SER A 99 11.20 -38.67 -26.45
C SER A 99 12.40 -39.46 -27.01
N GLY A 100 12.86 -40.45 -26.22
CA GLY A 100 13.26 -41.76 -26.74
C GLY A 100 14.61 -42.30 -26.24
N ASP A 101 14.55 -43.43 -25.54
CA ASP A 101 15.62 -44.29 -25.01
C ASP A 101 16.54 -44.95 -26.05
N ASP A 102 17.60 -45.58 -25.52
CA ASP A 102 18.44 -46.67 -26.07
C ASP A 102 19.71 -46.32 -26.88
N LEU A 103 20.87 -46.28 -26.19
CA LEU A 103 22.16 -46.78 -26.71
C LEU A 103 23.04 -47.38 -25.57
N PRO A 104 23.83 -48.44 -25.84
CA PRO A 104 24.46 -49.34 -24.85
C PRO A 104 25.71 -48.77 -24.14
N PRO A 105 26.15 -49.36 -23.00
CA PRO A 105 27.20 -48.80 -22.16
C PRO A 105 28.60 -48.83 -22.81
N PRO A 106 29.43 -47.79 -22.62
CA PRO A 106 30.83 -47.80 -23.00
C PRO A 106 31.67 -48.72 -22.09
N PRO A 107 32.81 -49.25 -22.57
CA PRO A 107 33.67 -50.15 -21.82
C PRO A 107 34.33 -49.46 -20.61
N PRO A 108 34.74 -50.23 -19.57
CA PRO A 108 35.26 -49.67 -18.32
C PRO A 108 36.59 -48.93 -18.56
N ASP A 109 36.63 -47.67 -18.09
CA ASP A 109 37.86 -46.86 -18.10
C ASP A 109 38.93 -47.46 -17.17
N PRO A 110 40.21 -47.40 -17.58
CA PRO A 110 41.30 -47.85 -16.73
C PRO A 110 41.44 -46.95 -15.49
N ASN A 111 41.50 -47.58 -14.32
CA ASN A 111 41.77 -46.95 -13.02
C ASN A 111 42.99 -46.02 -13.11
N LEU A 112 42.72 -44.71 -13.23
CA LEU A 112 43.70 -43.66 -12.95
C LEU A 112 43.34 -43.12 -11.57
N ASP A 113 44.04 -43.61 -10.55
CA ASP A 113 44.12 -42.98 -9.23
C ASP A 113 44.77 -41.59 -9.42
N LEU A 114 43.95 -40.59 -9.74
CA LEU A 114 44.33 -39.19 -9.65
C LEU A 114 44.14 -38.75 -8.20
N PRO A 115 45.16 -38.17 -7.55
CA PRO A 115 45.00 -37.65 -6.19
C PRO A 115 43.94 -36.53 -6.18
N PRO A 116 43.20 -36.37 -5.06
CA PRO A 116 42.13 -35.38 -4.96
C PRO A 116 42.64 -33.96 -5.25
N PRO A 117 41.84 -33.10 -5.92
CA PRO A 117 42.23 -31.71 -6.14
C PRO A 117 42.50 -31.02 -4.80
N PRO A 118 43.52 -30.16 -4.71
CA PRO A 118 43.80 -29.43 -3.47
C PRO A 118 42.58 -28.57 -3.08
N PRO A 119 42.36 -28.36 -1.77
CA PRO A 119 41.27 -27.52 -1.29
C PRO A 119 41.37 -26.11 -1.90
N PRO A 120 40.23 -25.44 -2.18
CA PRO A 120 40.25 -24.08 -2.70
C PRO A 120 41.08 -23.19 -1.76
N PRO A 121 41.89 -22.27 -2.31
CA PRO A 121 42.67 -21.36 -1.49
C PRO A 121 41.72 -20.60 -0.55
N PRO A 122 42.14 -20.29 0.69
CA PRO A 122 41.36 -19.47 1.59
C PRO A 122 41.02 -18.14 0.89
N PRO A 123 39.81 -17.59 1.09
CA PRO A 123 39.44 -16.31 0.49
C PRO A 123 40.55 -15.29 0.76
N GLU A 124 41.12 -14.74 -0.30
CA GLU A 124 42.21 -13.79 -0.21
C GLU A 124 41.79 -12.65 0.74
N PRO A 125 42.62 -12.28 1.73
CA PRO A 125 42.28 -11.19 2.63
C PRO A 125 42.15 -9.91 1.79
N LEU A 126 40.93 -9.36 1.75
CA LEU A 126 40.61 -8.10 1.06
C LEU A 126 41.75 -7.11 1.24
N THR A 127 42.27 -6.62 0.11
CA THR A 127 43.35 -5.65 0.09
C THR A 127 42.91 -4.40 0.86
N GLN A 128 43.87 -3.67 1.43
CA GLN A 128 43.54 -2.47 2.20
C GLN A 128 42.79 -1.44 1.35
N GLU A 129 43.10 -1.38 0.05
CA GLU A 129 42.43 -0.53 -0.94
C GLU A 129 40.96 -0.95 -1.17
N GLU A 130 40.65 -2.25 -1.24
CA GLU A 130 39.27 -2.74 -1.35
C GLU A 130 38.45 -2.48 -0.08
N ARG A 131 39.06 -2.59 1.11
CA ARG A 131 38.39 -2.23 2.38
C ARG A 131 38.08 -0.74 2.46
N GLU A 132 39.01 0.10 2.02
CA GLU A 132 38.79 1.56 1.96
C GLU A 132 37.74 1.94 0.92
N ALA A 133 37.73 1.26 -0.24
CA ALA A 133 36.70 1.43 -1.28
C ALA A 133 35.31 1.00 -0.79
N GLN A 134 35.20 -0.14 -0.09
CA GLN A 134 33.95 -0.61 0.50
C GLN A 134 33.44 0.36 1.57
N ALA A 135 34.31 0.80 2.48
CA ALA A 135 33.95 1.78 3.52
C ALA A 135 33.50 3.13 2.91
N LYS A 136 34.12 3.54 1.79
CA LYS A 136 33.71 4.73 1.05
C LYS A 136 32.35 4.53 0.36
N ALA A 137 32.13 3.37 -0.27
CA ALA A 137 30.86 3.02 -0.90
C ALA A 137 29.71 2.97 0.12
N ASP A 138 29.94 2.38 1.30
CA ASP A 138 28.96 2.32 2.39
C ASP A 138 28.63 3.72 2.93
N LYS A 139 29.63 4.59 3.09
CA LYS A 139 29.42 6.00 3.45
C LYS A 139 28.63 6.76 2.39
N ILE A 140 28.92 6.55 1.11
CA ILE A 140 28.18 7.18 0.00
C ILE A 140 26.74 6.67 -0.01
N LYS A 141 26.52 5.36 0.16
CA LYS A 141 25.19 4.76 0.22
C LYS A 141 24.37 5.34 1.38
N LEU A 142 24.96 5.40 2.57
CA LEU A 142 24.33 5.98 3.75
C LEU A 142 24.01 7.46 3.55
N ALA A 143 24.91 8.24 2.92
CA ALA A 143 24.66 9.64 2.62
C ALA A 143 23.53 9.82 1.57
N LEU A 144 23.48 8.97 0.54
CA LEU A 144 22.40 8.97 -0.45
C LEU A 144 21.05 8.58 0.15
N GLU A 145 21.05 7.64 1.10
CA GLU A 145 19.86 7.24 1.86
C GLU A 145 19.36 8.39 2.74
N LYS A 146 20.26 9.04 3.49
CA LYS A 146 19.94 10.24 4.29
C LYS A 146 19.44 11.40 3.44
N LEU A 147 20.08 11.68 2.30
CA LEU A 147 19.62 12.66 1.31
C LEU A 147 18.22 12.35 0.76
N LYS A 148 17.85 11.07 0.74
CA LYS A 148 16.55 10.59 0.28
C LYS A 148 15.50 10.66 1.39
N GLU A 149 15.89 10.44 2.66
CA GLU A 149 15.08 10.59 3.87
C GLU A 149 14.75 12.06 4.19
N ALA A 150 15.74 12.94 4.02
CA ALA A 150 15.65 14.40 4.05
C ALA A 150 14.44 14.99 3.28
N LYS A 151 14.17 14.42 2.10
CA LYS A 151 13.13 14.92 1.19
C LYS A 151 11.77 14.30 1.43
N VAL A 152 11.66 13.33 2.34
CA VAL A 152 10.42 12.61 2.59
C VAL A 152 9.51 13.50 3.41
N LYS A 153 8.27 13.65 2.95
CA LYS A 153 7.27 14.36 3.75
C LYS A 153 6.98 13.58 5.01
N LYS A 154 7.00 14.29 6.13
CA LYS A 154 6.69 13.76 7.46
C LYS A 154 5.48 14.47 8.04
N LEU A 155 4.67 13.71 8.74
CA LEU A 155 3.41 14.11 9.36
C LEU A 155 3.44 13.66 10.82
N VAL A 156 3.12 14.57 11.74
CA VAL A 156 2.88 14.17 13.14
C VAL A 156 1.41 13.79 13.29
N VAL A 157 1.16 12.52 13.57
CA VAL A 157 -0.18 11.93 13.65
C VAL A 157 -0.51 11.63 15.11
N LYS A 158 -1.66 12.16 15.59
CA LYS A 158 -2.21 11.81 16.90
C LYS A 158 -3.06 10.55 16.82
N VAL A 159 -2.62 9.47 17.46
CA VAL A 159 -3.35 8.21 17.57
C VAL A 159 -4.03 8.11 18.93
N HIS A 160 -5.33 7.85 18.95
CA HIS A 160 -6.11 7.67 20.17
C HIS A 160 -6.11 6.20 20.58
N MET A 161 -5.84 5.94 21.86
CA MET A 161 -5.78 4.60 22.43
C MET A 161 -7.15 4.17 22.99
N TYR A 162 -7.31 2.87 23.25
CA TYR A 162 -8.54 2.32 23.85
C TYR A 162 -8.84 2.85 25.26
N ASP A 163 -7.82 3.28 26.00
CA ASP A 163 -7.94 3.84 27.36
C ASP A 163 -8.20 5.36 27.36
N ASN A 164 -8.47 5.96 26.19
CA ASN A 164 -8.61 7.39 25.95
C ASN A 164 -7.32 8.22 26.08
N SER A 165 -6.15 7.58 26.26
CA SER A 165 -4.87 8.26 26.08
C SER A 165 -4.58 8.49 24.60
N THR A 166 -3.52 9.24 24.31
CA THR A 166 -3.07 9.51 22.94
C THR A 166 -1.57 9.33 22.83
N LYS A 167 -1.09 8.80 21.69
CA LYS A 167 0.32 8.86 21.31
C LYS A 167 0.49 9.66 20.03
N SER A 168 1.56 10.44 19.97
CA SER A 168 1.94 11.20 18.78
C SER A 168 3.03 10.42 18.06
N LEU A 169 2.82 10.13 16.78
CA LEU A 169 3.77 9.41 15.96
C LEU A 169 4.24 10.28 14.81
N MET A 170 5.53 10.20 14.51
CA MET A 170 6.06 10.71 13.25
C MET A 170 5.83 9.67 12.17
N VAL A 171 5.05 10.03 11.15
CA VAL A 171 4.73 9.16 10.02
C VAL A 171 5.19 9.81 8.73
N ASP A 172 5.91 9.07 7.89
CA ASP A 172 6.38 9.55 6.60
C ASP A 172 5.53 9.05 5.43
N GLU A 173 5.66 9.69 4.25
CA GLU A 173 4.83 9.37 3.06
C GLU A 173 5.08 7.98 2.43
N ARG A 174 5.99 7.17 2.96
CA ARG A 174 6.27 5.80 2.51
C ARG A 174 5.65 4.76 3.42
N GLN A 175 5.34 5.14 4.66
CA GLN A 175 4.86 4.20 5.66
C GLN A 175 3.42 3.76 5.37
N VAL A 176 3.25 2.44 5.38
CA VAL A 176 1.93 1.82 5.34
C VAL A 176 1.40 1.60 6.75
N THR A 177 0.11 1.28 6.85
CA THR A 177 -0.56 1.00 8.11
C THR A 177 0.18 -0.05 8.95
N ARG A 178 0.77 -1.08 8.31
CA ARG A 178 1.61 -2.09 8.97
C ARG A 178 2.80 -1.47 9.73
N ASP A 179 3.54 -0.56 9.10
CA ASP A 179 4.71 0.08 9.72
C ASP A 179 4.31 0.90 10.96
N VAL A 180 3.18 1.61 10.88
CA VAL A 180 2.65 2.40 12.00
C VAL A 180 2.15 1.49 13.11
N LEU A 181 1.53 0.35 12.79
CA LEU A 181 1.13 -0.65 13.79
C LEU A 181 2.34 -1.28 14.48
N ASP A 182 3.43 -1.57 13.76
CA ASP A 182 4.67 -2.11 14.36
C ASP A 182 5.28 -1.12 15.36
N ASN A 183 5.30 0.17 15.00
CA ASN A 183 5.74 1.23 15.91
C ASN A 183 4.85 1.32 17.17
N LEU A 184 3.53 1.22 17.00
CA LEU A 184 2.58 1.18 18.12
C LEU A 184 2.78 -0.05 19.00
N PHE A 185 3.08 -1.22 18.44
CA PHE A 185 3.37 -2.44 19.20
C PHE A 185 4.60 -2.25 20.09
N GLU A 186 5.67 -1.67 19.55
CA GLU A 186 6.87 -1.34 20.33
C GLU A 186 6.56 -0.35 21.47
N LYS A 187 5.76 0.69 21.21
CA LYS A 187 5.47 1.76 22.19
C LYS A 187 4.40 1.42 23.23
N THR A 188 3.53 0.44 22.95
CA THR A 188 2.41 0.06 23.83
C THR A 188 2.64 -1.26 24.55
N HIS A 189 3.55 -2.11 24.05
CA HIS A 189 3.78 -3.46 24.57
C HIS A 189 2.51 -4.32 24.65
N CYS A 190 1.59 -4.15 23.69
CA CYS A 190 0.42 -5.03 23.55
C CYS A 190 0.84 -6.46 23.14
N ASP A 191 -0.12 -7.38 23.10
CA ASP A 191 0.10 -8.80 22.77
C ASP A 191 0.38 -9.06 21.27
N CYS A 192 0.33 -8.02 20.43
CA CYS A 192 0.56 -8.08 18.99
C CYS A 192 -0.36 -9.07 18.26
N ASN A 193 -1.57 -9.31 18.78
CA ASN A 193 -2.54 -10.16 18.08
C ASN A 193 -2.98 -9.53 16.73
N VAL A 194 -3.55 -10.37 15.86
CA VAL A 194 -3.92 -9.94 14.50
C VAL A 194 -5.12 -8.99 14.44
N ASP A 195 -5.90 -8.85 15.53
CA ASP A 195 -7.09 -8.01 15.54
C ASP A 195 -6.76 -6.53 15.77
N TRP A 196 -5.54 -6.20 16.22
CA TRP A 196 -5.07 -4.83 16.30
C TRP A 196 -5.06 -4.14 14.94
N CYS A 197 -5.65 -2.95 14.87
CA CYS A 197 -5.71 -2.15 13.65
C CYS A 197 -5.70 -0.65 13.95
N LEU A 198 -5.33 0.13 12.93
CA LEU A 198 -5.68 1.54 12.88
C LEU A 198 -7.14 1.66 12.43
N TYR A 199 -7.87 2.57 13.06
CA TYR A 199 -9.30 2.74 12.85
C TYR A 199 -9.61 4.23 12.67
N GLU A 200 -10.16 4.62 11.52
CA GLU A 200 -10.60 6.00 11.29
C GLU A 200 -12.08 6.18 11.62
N THR A 201 -12.38 7.35 12.16
CA THR A 201 -13.75 7.80 12.46
C THR A 201 -13.99 9.16 11.84
N TYR A 202 -15.18 9.35 11.28
CA TYR A 202 -15.69 10.62 10.75
C TYR A 202 -16.91 11.02 11.57
N PRO A 203 -16.75 11.77 12.68
CA PRO A 203 -17.86 12.11 13.56
C PRO A 203 -18.99 12.86 12.84
N GLU A 204 -18.64 13.79 11.94
CA GLU A 204 -19.61 14.57 11.17
C GLU A 204 -20.51 13.68 10.31
N LEU A 205 -19.94 12.66 9.65
CA LEU A 205 -20.67 11.72 8.80
C LEU A 205 -21.28 10.57 9.59
N GLN A 206 -20.78 10.29 10.79
CA GLN A 206 -21.06 9.11 11.63
C GLN A 206 -20.66 7.80 10.93
N ILE A 207 -19.51 7.81 10.27
CA ILE A 207 -18.95 6.62 9.60
C ILE A 207 -17.56 6.30 10.15
N GLU A 208 -17.20 5.03 10.08
CA GLU A 208 -15.96 4.52 10.66
C GLU A 208 -15.48 3.25 9.94
N ARG A 209 -14.16 3.05 9.84
CA ARG A 209 -13.57 1.84 9.25
C ARG A 209 -12.19 1.54 9.81
N PHE A 210 -11.78 0.28 9.72
CA PHE A 210 -10.37 -0.05 9.89
C PHE A 210 -9.59 0.27 8.61
N PHE A 211 -8.31 0.58 8.77
CA PHE A 211 -7.34 0.59 7.68
C PHE A 211 -6.93 -0.84 7.36
N GLU A 212 -6.74 -1.13 6.08
CA GLU A 212 -6.03 -2.30 5.61
C GLU A 212 -4.53 -2.09 5.82
N ASP A 213 -3.80 -3.16 6.17
CA ASP A 213 -2.40 -3.06 6.61
C ASP A 213 -1.45 -2.53 5.52
N HIS A 214 -1.87 -2.61 4.25
CA HIS A 214 -1.11 -2.14 3.10
C HIS A 214 -1.45 -0.70 2.68
N GLU A 215 -2.45 -0.05 3.28
CA GLU A 215 -2.80 1.34 2.94
C GLU A 215 -1.70 2.29 3.40
N ASN A 216 -1.35 3.24 2.53
CA ASN A 216 -0.44 4.33 2.88
C ASN A 216 -1.15 5.33 3.80
N VAL A 217 -0.59 5.55 4.99
CA VAL A 217 -1.26 6.35 6.02
C VAL A 217 -1.33 7.82 5.61
N VAL A 218 -0.26 8.37 5.02
CA VAL A 218 -0.22 9.78 4.61
C VAL A 218 -1.17 10.05 3.45
N GLU A 219 -1.30 9.12 2.50
CA GLU A 219 -2.27 9.24 1.41
C GLU A 219 -3.71 9.29 1.92
N VAL A 220 -4.10 8.39 2.83
CA VAL A 220 -5.46 8.40 3.42
C VAL A 220 -5.73 9.69 4.19
N LEU A 221 -4.76 10.16 4.97
CA LEU A 221 -4.92 11.39 5.75
C LEU A 221 -4.90 12.67 4.89
N SER A 222 -4.38 12.59 3.66
CA SER A 222 -4.37 13.74 2.75
C SER A 222 -5.78 14.14 2.27
N ASP A 223 -6.76 13.24 2.38
CA ASP A 223 -8.16 13.51 2.07
C ASP A 223 -8.89 14.28 3.20
N TRP A 224 -8.27 14.42 4.37
CA TRP A 224 -8.89 15.09 5.52
C TRP A 224 -8.79 16.61 5.39
N THR A 225 -9.83 17.32 5.81
CA THR A 225 -9.81 18.79 5.85
C THR A 225 -8.94 19.29 7.01
N ARG A 226 -8.46 20.53 6.93
CA ARG A 226 -7.61 21.13 7.98
C ARG A 226 -8.32 21.26 9.34
N ASP A 227 -9.63 21.45 9.30
CA ASP A 227 -10.53 21.58 10.46
C ASP A 227 -11.24 20.27 10.80
N THR A 228 -10.69 19.14 10.33
CA THR A 228 -11.30 17.82 10.51
C THR A 228 -11.47 17.46 11.99
N GLU A 229 -12.64 16.92 12.32
CA GLU A 229 -12.91 16.25 13.59
C GLU A 229 -12.59 14.76 13.54
N ASN A 230 -12.09 14.27 12.41
CA ASN A 230 -11.76 12.87 12.22
C ASN A 230 -10.66 12.44 13.20
N LYS A 231 -10.71 11.16 13.60
CA LYS A 231 -9.74 10.59 14.53
C LYS A 231 -9.24 9.26 14.01
N ILE A 232 -7.95 9.02 14.24
CA ILE A 232 -7.33 7.70 14.14
C ILE A 232 -7.29 7.11 15.55
N LEU A 233 -7.74 5.86 15.66
CA LEU A 233 -7.72 5.07 16.87
C LEU A 233 -6.85 3.84 16.67
N PHE A 234 -6.24 3.36 17.76
CA PHE A 234 -5.56 2.08 17.85
C PHE A 234 -6.37 1.15 18.76
N LEU A 235 -6.98 0.12 18.17
CA LEU A 235 -7.91 -0.77 18.85
C LEU A 235 -8.03 -2.13 18.14
N GLU A 236 -8.66 -3.09 18.81
CA GLU A 236 -8.91 -4.43 18.26
C GLU A 236 -10.24 -4.49 17.48
N LYS A 237 -10.21 -5.08 16.29
CA LYS A 237 -11.38 -5.39 15.45
C LYS A 237 -11.31 -6.81 14.91
N SER A 238 -11.99 -7.72 15.60
CA SER A 238 -12.10 -9.13 15.23
C SER A 238 -12.68 -9.37 13.82
N GLU A 239 -13.44 -8.40 13.30
CA GLU A 239 -14.09 -8.42 12.00
C GLU A 239 -13.10 -8.30 10.84
N LYS A 240 -11.95 -7.63 11.03
CA LYS A 240 -10.98 -7.31 9.97
C LYS A 240 -10.47 -8.58 9.27
N TYR A 241 -10.05 -9.57 10.05
CA TYR A 241 -9.57 -10.86 9.54
C TYR A 241 -10.56 -12.01 9.75
N ALA A 242 -11.84 -11.71 10.02
CA ALA A 242 -12.86 -12.72 10.29
C ALA A 242 -13.01 -13.73 9.14
N LEU A 243 -12.84 -13.27 7.89
CA LEU A 243 -12.85 -14.13 6.71
C LEU A 243 -11.73 -15.17 6.74
N PHE A 244 -10.52 -14.79 7.11
CA PHE A 244 -9.38 -15.72 7.18
C PHE A 244 -9.50 -16.68 8.36
N LYS A 245 -10.10 -16.24 9.47
CA LYS A 245 -10.36 -17.11 10.64
C LYS A 245 -11.42 -18.18 10.36
N ASN A 246 -12.47 -17.83 9.62
CA ASN A 246 -13.61 -18.70 9.34
C ASN A 246 -14.15 -18.51 7.90
N PRO A 247 -13.40 -18.92 6.86
CA PRO A 247 -13.75 -18.69 5.46
C PRO A 247 -15.07 -19.38 5.05
N GLN A 248 -15.41 -20.49 5.68
CA GLN A 248 -16.66 -21.22 5.44
C GLN A 248 -17.91 -20.36 5.69
N ASN A 249 -17.84 -19.40 6.61
CA ASN A 249 -18.95 -18.51 6.92
C ASN A 249 -19.24 -17.49 5.80
N PHE A 250 -18.30 -17.31 4.87
CA PHE A 250 -18.41 -16.35 3.77
C PHE A 250 -18.63 -17.05 2.43
N TYR A 251 -17.80 -18.05 2.10
CA TYR A 251 -17.85 -18.74 0.80
C TYR A 251 -18.95 -19.81 0.71
N LEU A 252 -19.39 -20.39 1.84
CA LEU A 252 -20.37 -21.48 1.87
C LEU A 252 -21.70 -21.06 2.52
N ALA A 253 -21.90 -19.77 2.81
CA ALA A 253 -23.07 -19.25 3.51
C ALA A 253 -24.41 -19.66 2.88
N ASN A 254 -24.42 -19.88 1.56
CA ASN A 254 -25.62 -20.23 0.79
C ASN A 254 -25.80 -21.75 0.58
N LYS A 255 -24.82 -22.59 0.95
CA LYS A 255 -24.82 -24.04 0.63
C LYS A 255 -25.63 -24.93 1.58
N GLY A 256 -26.41 -24.36 2.48
CA GLY A 256 -27.46 -25.06 3.23
C GLY A 256 -27.26 -24.99 4.74
N LYS A 257 -28.35 -24.79 5.48
CA LYS A 257 -28.40 -24.63 6.95
C LYS A 257 -27.96 -25.86 7.76
N ASN A 258 -27.55 -26.95 7.10
CA ASN A 258 -27.31 -28.26 7.73
C ASN A 258 -25.83 -28.70 7.72
N GLU A 259 -24.93 -27.90 7.15
CA GLU A 259 -23.50 -28.17 7.28
C GLU A 259 -22.98 -27.53 8.58
N SER A 260 -22.20 -28.31 9.34
CA SER A 260 -21.47 -27.86 10.52
C SER A 260 -20.82 -26.49 10.24
N LYS A 261 -21.10 -25.47 11.08
CA LYS A 261 -20.39 -24.18 11.03
C LYS A 261 -18.90 -24.32 11.32
N GLU A 262 -18.49 -25.46 11.86
CA GLU A 262 -17.11 -25.79 12.15
C GLU A 262 -16.50 -26.55 10.97
N MET A 263 -15.47 -25.94 10.40
CA MET A 263 -14.57 -26.52 9.40
C MET A 263 -13.21 -26.70 10.09
N ASN A 264 -12.54 -27.82 9.87
CA ASN A 264 -11.20 -28.04 10.42
C ASN A 264 -10.15 -27.15 9.72
N ASP A 265 -9.00 -26.94 10.34
CA ASP A 265 -7.99 -25.99 9.84
C ASP A 265 -7.44 -26.34 8.46
N LYS A 266 -7.24 -27.64 8.16
CA LYS A 266 -6.79 -28.09 6.83
C LYS A 266 -7.77 -27.72 5.72
N ASN A 267 -9.07 -27.86 5.99
CA ASN A 267 -10.11 -27.49 5.03
C ASN A 267 -10.25 -25.97 4.91
N LYS A 268 -10.05 -25.22 5.99
CA LYS A 268 -10.01 -23.75 5.94
C LYS A 268 -8.86 -23.26 5.08
N GLU A 269 -7.66 -23.82 5.26
CA GLU A 269 -6.46 -23.50 4.49
C GLU A 269 -6.69 -23.79 3.00
N ALA A 270 -7.16 -24.99 2.65
CA ALA A 270 -7.47 -25.34 1.26
C ALA A 270 -8.51 -24.40 0.62
N LEU A 271 -9.54 -23.98 1.36
CA LEU A 271 -10.54 -23.04 0.87
C LEU A 271 -9.95 -21.64 0.64
N LEU A 272 -9.04 -21.19 1.51
CA LEU A 272 -8.34 -19.92 1.33
C LEU A 272 -7.37 -19.96 0.15
N GLU A 273 -6.61 -21.05 -0.01
CA GLU A 273 -5.72 -21.26 -1.15
C GLU A 273 -6.49 -21.24 -2.47
N GLU A 274 -7.60 -21.97 -2.56
CA GLU A 274 -8.48 -21.96 -3.74
C GLU A 274 -8.99 -20.54 -4.03
N SER A 275 -9.36 -19.80 -2.98
CA SER A 275 -10.00 -18.49 -3.12
C SER A 275 -9.03 -17.36 -3.45
N PHE A 276 -7.80 -17.38 -2.91
CA PHE A 276 -6.85 -16.25 -3.01
C PHE A 276 -5.57 -16.55 -3.79
N CYS A 277 -5.14 -17.81 -3.86
CA CYS A 277 -3.86 -18.20 -4.46
C CYS A 277 -3.98 -18.72 -5.90
N GLY A 278 -5.19 -18.72 -6.47
CA GLY A 278 -5.42 -19.00 -7.89
C GLY A 278 -4.97 -17.87 -8.82
N THR A 279 -5.19 -18.03 -10.13
CA THR A 279 -4.89 -16.98 -11.14
C THR A 279 -5.65 -15.68 -10.89
N SER A 280 -6.82 -15.77 -10.27
CA SER A 280 -7.65 -14.64 -9.88
C SER A 280 -8.35 -14.95 -8.56
N VAL A 281 -8.58 -13.91 -7.74
CA VAL A 281 -9.32 -14.05 -6.49
C VAL A 281 -10.77 -14.45 -6.77
N ILE A 282 -11.25 -15.46 -6.06
CA ILE A 282 -12.67 -15.86 -6.05
C ILE A 282 -13.38 -14.98 -5.04
N VAL A 283 -14.40 -14.25 -5.50
CA VAL A 283 -15.23 -13.42 -4.61
C VAL A 283 -16.42 -14.24 -4.14
N PRO A 284 -16.77 -14.23 -2.83
CA PRO A 284 -17.95 -14.94 -2.33
C PRO A 284 -19.22 -14.58 -3.11
N GLU A 285 -20.03 -15.59 -3.43
CA GLU A 285 -21.32 -15.39 -4.08
C GLU A 285 -22.33 -14.79 -3.09
N LEU A 286 -22.29 -13.46 -2.93
CA LEU A 286 -23.17 -12.72 -2.04
C LEU A 286 -24.25 -11.98 -2.83
N GLU A 287 -25.51 -12.30 -2.55
CA GLU A 287 -26.66 -11.56 -3.08
C GLU A 287 -27.76 -11.42 -2.03
N GLY A 288 -28.51 -10.31 -2.09
CA GLY A 288 -29.50 -10.04 -1.07
C GLY A 288 -30.25 -8.73 -1.28
N ALA A 289 -31.34 -8.56 -0.55
CA ALA A 289 -32.07 -7.30 -0.55
C ALA A 289 -31.49 -6.34 0.49
N LEU A 290 -31.06 -5.17 0.04
CA LEU A 290 -30.59 -4.08 0.90
C LEU A 290 -31.50 -2.86 0.76
N TYR A 291 -31.46 -1.99 1.75
CA TYR A 291 -32.13 -0.69 1.71
C TYR A 291 -31.13 0.36 1.23
N LEU A 292 -31.39 0.95 0.07
CA LEU A 292 -30.60 2.05 -0.47
C LEU A 292 -31.24 3.39 -0.08
N LYS A 293 -30.49 4.25 0.58
CA LYS A 293 -30.91 5.62 0.88
C LYS A 293 -31.06 6.42 -0.40
N GLU A 294 -32.10 7.23 -0.51
CA GLU A 294 -32.25 8.17 -1.64
C GLU A 294 -31.38 9.42 -1.45
N ASP A 295 -30.85 9.92 -2.56
CA ASP A 295 -29.98 11.10 -2.58
C ASP A 295 -30.71 12.33 -2.04
N GLY A 296 -30.05 13.06 -1.13
CA GLY A 296 -30.62 14.23 -0.47
C GLY A 296 -31.83 13.97 0.45
N LYS A 297 -32.31 12.73 0.58
CA LYS A 297 -33.54 12.40 1.34
C LYS A 297 -33.28 11.42 2.48
N LYS A 298 -34.11 11.47 3.52
CA LYS A 298 -34.15 10.50 4.63
C LYS A 298 -35.16 9.37 4.34
N SER A 299 -35.20 8.90 3.09
CA SER A 299 -36.06 7.83 2.61
C SER A 299 -35.22 6.70 2.02
N TRP A 300 -35.73 5.47 2.10
CA TRP A 300 -34.98 4.26 1.78
C TRP A 300 -35.78 3.36 0.83
N LYS A 301 -35.12 2.82 -0.19
CA LYS A 301 -35.72 1.92 -1.17
C LYS A 301 -35.07 0.55 -1.09
N ARG A 302 -35.89 -0.47 -0.85
CA ARG A 302 -35.44 -1.87 -0.88
C ARG A 302 -35.12 -2.27 -2.33
N ARG A 303 -33.90 -2.72 -2.58
CA ARG A 303 -33.43 -3.23 -3.87
C ARG A 303 -32.65 -4.52 -3.68
N TYR A 304 -32.62 -5.36 -4.71
CA TYR A 304 -31.85 -6.59 -4.71
C TYR A 304 -30.50 -6.36 -5.35
N PHE A 305 -29.43 -6.67 -4.62
CA PHE A 305 -28.05 -6.45 -5.01
C PHE A 305 -27.27 -7.75 -5.08
N LEU A 306 -26.22 -7.72 -5.91
CA LEU A 306 -25.30 -8.83 -6.13
C LEU A 306 -23.87 -8.29 -6.04
N LEU A 307 -23.02 -8.98 -5.31
CA LEU A 307 -21.59 -8.72 -5.23
C LEU A 307 -20.87 -9.38 -6.42
N ARG A 308 -19.94 -8.65 -7.04
CA ARG A 308 -19.01 -9.14 -8.05
C ARG A 308 -17.63 -8.56 -7.78
N ALA A 309 -16.59 -9.14 -8.38
CA ALA A 309 -15.21 -8.67 -8.21
C ALA A 309 -15.03 -7.18 -8.59
N SER A 310 -15.75 -6.69 -9.60
CA SER A 310 -15.67 -5.31 -10.06
C SER A 310 -16.51 -4.31 -9.25
N GLY A 311 -17.47 -4.77 -8.45
CA GLY A 311 -18.42 -3.86 -7.80
C GLY A 311 -19.74 -4.50 -7.38
N ILE A 312 -20.68 -3.63 -6.99
CA ILE A 312 -22.05 -4.01 -6.64
C ILE A 312 -22.96 -3.80 -7.83
N TYR A 313 -23.80 -4.79 -8.11
CA TYR A 313 -24.78 -4.77 -9.20
C TYR A 313 -26.18 -4.89 -8.63
N TYR A 314 -27.19 -4.44 -9.37
CA TYR A 314 -28.60 -4.59 -9.00
C TYR A 314 -29.44 -5.08 -10.19
N VAL A 315 -30.60 -5.66 -9.88
CA VAL A 315 -31.57 -6.10 -10.89
C VAL A 315 -32.56 -4.97 -11.18
N PRO A 316 -32.60 -4.39 -12.40
CA PRO A 316 -33.62 -3.42 -12.77
C PRO A 316 -35.03 -4.02 -12.68
N LYS A 317 -36.03 -3.17 -12.42
CA LYS A 317 -37.42 -3.63 -12.35
C LYS A 317 -37.84 -4.31 -13.66
N GLY A 318 -38.44 -5.50 -13.57
CA GLY A 318 -38.91 -6.26 -14.73
C GLY A 318 -37.83 -7.05 -15.48
N LYS A 319 -36.61 -7.13 -14.94
CA LYS A 319 -35.50 -7.89 -15.51
C LYS A 319 -35.18 -9.16 -14.70
N THR A 320 -34.45 -10.09 -15.32
CA THR A 320 -34.06 -11.35 -14.70
C THR A 320 -32.72 -11.23 -13.99
N LYS A 321 -32.38 -12.19 -13.11
CA LYS A 321 -31.08 -12.29 -12.45
C LYS A 321 -29.95 -12.83 -13.36
N THR A 322 -30.09 -12.74 -14.67
CA THR A 322 -29.04 -13.19 -15.58
C THR A 322 -27.95 -12.14 -15.70
N SER A 323 -26.69 -12.55 -15.89
CA SER A 323 -25.54 -11.64 -15.96
C SER A 323 -25.75 -10.49 -16.97
N ARG A 324 -26.44 -10.75 -18.09
CA ARG A 324 -26.75 -9.77 -19.14
C ARG A 324 -27.76 -8.69 -18.74
N ASP A 325 -28.57 -8.94 -17.72
CA ASP A 325 -29.65 -8.05 -17.29
C ASP A 325 -29.27 -7.22 -16.05
N LEU A 326 -28.09 -7.45 -15.47
CA LEU A 326 -27.61 -6.73 -14.29
C LEU A 326 -27.12 -5.34 -14.66
N ALA A 327 -27.49 -4.34 -13.87
CA ALA A 327 -26.95 -2.99 -13.97
C ALA A 327 -25.89 -2.77 -12.89
N CYS A 328 -24.75 -2.20 -13.27
CA CYS A 328 -23.73 -1.78 -12.31
C CYS A 328 -24.30 -0.65 -11.44
N PHE A 329 -24.23 -0.82 -10.13
CA PHE A 329 -24.59 0.24 -9.17
C PHE A 329 -23.37 1.08 -8.85
N ILE A 330 -22.26 0.44 -8.49
CA ILE A 330 -21.00 1.09 -8.11
C ILE A 330 -19.84 0.14 -8.38
N GLN A 331 -18.71 0.68 -8.81
CA GLN A 331 -17.44 -0.05 -8.94
C GLN A 331 -16.60 0.16 -7.67
N PHE A 332 -15.75 -0.80 -7.33
CA PHE A 332 -14.90 -0.68 -6.14
C PHE A 332 -13.64 0.16 -6.34
N GLU A 333 -13.31 0.48 -7.59
CA GLU A 333 -12.18 1.36 -7.89
C GLU A 333 -12.37 2.72 -7.21
N ASN A 334 -11.40 3.13 -6.39
CA ASN A 334 -11.41 4.38 -5.63
C ASN A 334 -12.55 4.53 -4.61
N MET A 335 -13.09 3.43 -4.09
CA MET A 335 -14.14 3.44 -3.06
C MET A 335 -13.66 2.72 -1.80
N ASN A 336 -13.88 3.36 -0.64
CA ASN A 336 -13.71 2.72 0.65
C ASN A 336 -15.07 2.30 1.23
N VAL A 337 -15.05 1.24 2.06
CA VAL A 337 -16.23 0.77 2.78
C VAL A 337 -16.14 1.14 4.25
N TYR A 338 -17.23 1.71 4.78
CA TYR A 338 -17.34 2.16 6.15
C TYR A 338 -18.55 1.54 6.84
N TYR A 339 -18.47 1.35 8.14
CA TYR A 339 -19.63 1.13 8.99
C TYR A 339 -20.34 2.46 9.23
N GLY A 340 -21.67 2.44 9.14
CA GLY A 340 -22.51 3.59 9.50
C GLY A 340 -23.05 3.43 10.91
N SER A 341 -22.74 4.37 11.79
CA SER A 341 -23.19 4.37 13.18
C SER A 341 -24.41 5.27 13.38
N GLN A 342 -25.41 4.81 14.15
CA GLN A 342 -26.63 5.58 14.49
C GLN A 342 -27.44 6.11 13.29
N HIS A 343 -27.32 5.47 12.13
CA HIS A 343 -28.00 5.87 10.90
C HIS A 343 -29.53 5.77 10.98
N LYS A 344 -30.07 4.93 11.88
CA LYS A 344 -31.51 4.91 12.17
C LYS A 344 -31.99 6.24 12.71
N VAL A 345 -31.21 6.87 13.60
CA VAL A 345 -31.56 8.17 14.20
C VAL A 345 -31.32 9.29 13.19
N LYS A 346 -30.11 9.36 12.61
CA LYS A 346 -29.69 10.47 11.74
C LYS A 346 -30.43 10.48 10.39
N TYR A 347 -30.54 9.32 9.73
CA TYR A 347 -31.04 9.20 8.36
C TYR A 347 -32.36 8.42 8.24
N LYS A 348 -33.00 8.05 9.36
CA LYS A 348 -34.24 7.25 9.36
C LYS A 348 -34.06 5.90 8.66
N ALA A 349 -32.87 5.31 8.78
CA ALA A 349 -32.59 3.97 8.28
C ALA A 349 -33.52 2.92 8.92
N PRO A 350 -33.91 1.87 8.19
CA PRO A 350 -34.72 0.79 8.76
C PRO A 350 -34.04 0.06 9.93
N THR A 351 -32.71 -0.04 9.90
CA THR A 351 -31.86 -0.66 10.94
C THR A 351 -30.57 0.16 11.10
N ASP A 352 -29.82 -0.11 12.16
CA ASP A 352 -28.47 0.46 12.36
C ASP A 352 -27.36 -0.40 11.72
N HIS A 353 -27.69 -1.52 11.09
CA HIS A 353 -26.74 -2.35 10.35
C HIS A 353 -26.49 -1.74 8.96
N CYS A 354 -25.76 -0.64 8.92
CA CYS A 354 -25.48 0.12 7.71
C CYS A 354 -24.00 0.04 7.33
N PHE A 355 -23.72 -0.03 6.03
CA PHE A 355 -22.41 0.29 5.47
C PHE A 355 -22.54 1.47 4.49
N VAL A 356 -21.44 2.18 4.27
CA VAL A 356 -21.33 3.34 3.37
C VAL A 356 -20.17 3.09 2.41
N LEU A 357 -20.36 3.45 1.15
CA LEU A 357 -19.32 3.48 0.14
C LEU A 357 -19.01 4.95 -0.15
N LYS A 358 -17.76 5.36 0.03
CA LYS A 358 -17.31 6.74 -0.12
C LYS A 358 -15.92 6.80 -0.74
#